data_AF-A0A965LKC7-F1
#
_entry.id   AF-A0A965LKC7-F1
#
_cell.length_a   1.000
_cell.length_b   1.000
_cell.length_c   1.000
_cell.angle_alpha   90.00
_cell.angle_beta   90.00
_cell.angle_gamma   90.00
#
_symmetry.space_group_name_H-M   'P 1'
#
loop_
_entity.id
_entity.type
_entity.pdbx_description
1 polymer ?
#
loop_
_entity_poly.entity_id
_entity_poly.type
_entity_poly.pdbx_seq_one_letter_code
_entity_poly.pdbx_strand_id
1 'polypeptide(L)'
;MSERSESKRLGAKQHKNSGRGTHKGDASWEGFTVDFKEVGKSFTLNKEVWAKATTDAIRNNDNPAIVVVLGDEGIKTRLAVIELSLLEMILDLLPPDSV
;
A
#
# COMPACT_ATOMS: atom_id res chain seq x y z
N MET A 1 -2.83 2.79 17.20
CA MET A 1 -3.23 1.88 16.10
C MET A 1 -1.94 1.41 15.44
N SER A 2 -1.86 0.15 15.03
CA SER A 2 -0.66 -0.39 14.37
C SER A 2 -0.99 -0.75 12.93
N GLU A 3 0.02 -0.90 12.08
CA GLU A 3 -0.07 -1.37 10.68
C GLU A 3 -0.96 -2.61 10.55
N ARG A 4 -0.93 -3.45 11.60
CA ARG A 4 -1.75 -4.65 11.75
C ARG A 4 -3.27 -4.40 11.74
N SER A 5 -3.70 -3.23 12.18
CA SER A 5 -5.11 -2.83 12.21
C SER A 5 -5.59 -2.29 10.86
N GLU A 6 -4.72 -1.63 10.09
CA GLU A 6 -5.05 -1.08 8.78
C GLU A 6 -5.11 -2.16 7.70
N SER A 7 -4.16 -3.11 7.73
CA SER A 7 -4.24 -4.26 6.81
C SER A 7 -5.50 -5.11 7.05
N LYS A 8 -5.96 -5.23 8.30
CA LYS A 8 -7.22 -5.93 8.63
C LYS A 8 -8.45 -5.17 8.11
N ARG A 9 -8.40 -3.83 8.07
CA ARG A 9 -9.47 -2.99 7.48
C ARG A 9 -9.57 -3.15 5.98
N LEU A 10 -8.45 -3.31 5.30
CA LEU A 10 -8.40 -3.56 3.84
C LEU A 10 -8.75 -5.01 3.46
N GLY A 11 -8.86 -5.93 4.43
CA GLY A 11 -8.96 -7.36 4.13
C GLY A 11 -7.65 -7.97 3.61
N ALA A 12 -6.53 -7.27 3.78
CA ALA A 12 -5.22 -7.67 3.28
C ALA A 12 -4.62 -8.82 4.11
N LYS A 13 -3.94 -9.75 3.44
CA LYS A 13 -3.23 -10.87 4.07
C LYS A 13 -1.89 -10.40 4.60
N GLN A 14 -1.76 -10.34 5.93
CA GLN A 14 -0.53 -9.90 6.60
C GLN A 14 0.64 -10.84 6.36
N HIS A 15 1.81 -10.25 6.10
CA HIS A 15 3.08 -10.96 6.11
C HIS A 15 3.71 -10.85 7.50
N LYS A 16 4.21 -11.95 8.06
CA LYS A 16 5.02 -11.89 9.28
C LYS A 16 6.37 -11.29 8.92
N ASN A 17 6.60 -10.04 9.32
CA ASN A 17 7.88 -9.36 9.14
C ASN A 17 8.93 -9.91 10.14
N SER A 18 9.32 -11.17 9.98
CA SER A 18 10.47 -11.78 10.64
C SER A 18 11.61 -11.75 9.64
N GLY A 19 12.75 -11.12 9.98
CA GLY A 19 13.85 -10.75 9.07
C GLY A 19 14.53 -11.84 8.21
N ARG A 20 13.94 -13.04 8.07
CA ARG A 20 14.33 -14.14 7.17
C ARG A 20 13.12 -14.87 6.54
N GLY A 21 12.06 -14.16 6.17
CA GLY A 21 10.93 -14.71 5.41
C GLY A 21 11.09 -14.54 3.89
N THR A 22 10.50 -15.46 3.12
CA THR A 22 10.42 -15.41 1.64
C THR A 22 9.50 -14.31 1.11
N HIS A 23 8.60 -13.78 1.94
CA HIS A 23 7.69 -12.68 1.58
C HIS A 23 8.10 -11.36 2.25
N LYS A 24 8.13 -10.28 1.47
CA LYS A 24 8.53 -8.92 1.88
C LYS A 24 7.35 -7.95 1.78
N GLY A 25 7.36 -6.84 2.52
CA GLY A 25 6.20 -5.93 2.67
C GLY A 25 5.29 -6.28 3.85
N ASP A 26 4.31 -5.43 4.13
CA ASP A 26 3.46 -5.56 5.33
C ASP A 26 2.27 -6.48 5.08
N ALA A 27 1.69 -6.43 3.88
CA ALA A 27 0.59 -7.29 3.47
C ALA A 27 0.53 -7.48 1.95
N SER A 28 -0.22 -8.49 1.52
CA SER A 28 -0.71 -8.60 0.14
C SER A 28 -2.21 -8.34 0.08
N TRP A 29 -2.67 -7.61 -0.93
CA TRP A 29 -4.06 -7.21 -1.11
C TRP A 29 -4.39 -7.07 -2.61
N GLU A 30 -5.30 -7.90 -3.14
CA GLU A 30 -5.85 -7.77 -4.51
C GLU A 30 -4.80 -7.56 -5.62
N GLY A 31 -3.70 -8.33 -5.60
CA GLY A 31 -2.61 -8.16 -6.58
C GLY A 31 -1.66 -6.99 -6.28
N PHE A 32 -1.62 -6.55 -5.02
CA PHE A 32 -0.67 -5.58 -4.51
C PHE A 32 0.13 -6.11 -3.31
N THR A 33 1.42 -5.82 -3.30
CA THR A 33 2.23 -5.79 -2.09
C THR A 33 2.15 -4.40 -1.49
N VAL A 34 1.56 -4.34 -0.30
CA VAL A 34 1.22 -3.10 0.39
C VAL A 34 2.19 -2.84 1.52
N ASP A 35 2.75 -1.64 1.54
CA ASP A 35 3.51 -1.06 2.64
C ASP A 35 2.66 0.04 3.30
N PHE A 36 2.48 -0.02 4.62
CA PHE A 36 1.68 0.94 5.37
C PHE A 36 2.56 2.04 5.95
N LYS A 37 2.07 3.28 5.88
CA LYS A 37 2.72 4.45 6.48
C LYS A 37 1.70 5.27 7.25
N GLU A 38 1.64 5.03 8.56
CA GLU A 38 0.85 5.86 9.48
C GLU A 38 1.65 7.12 9.83
N VAL A 39 1.11 8.29 9.49
CA VAL A 39 1.76 9.58 9.68
C VAL A 39 0.77 10.63 10.18
N GLY A 40 1.22 11.53 11.04
CA GLY A 40 0.36 12.58 11.59
C GLY A 40 -0.04 13.63 10.56
N LYS A 41 0.96 14.27 9.95
CA LYS A 41 0.78 15.43 9.06
C LYS A 41 1.20 15.17 7.62
N SER A 42 2.32 14.48 7.43
CA SER A 42 2.94 14.34 6.11
C SER A 42 3.71 13.05 6.00
N PHE A 43 3.72 12.50 4.80
CA PHE A 43 4.61 11.44 4.38
C PHE A 43 5.50 11.95 3.24
N THR A 44 6.82 11.84 3.40
CA THR A 44 7.77 12.20 2.35
C THR A 44 7.90 11.05 1.37
N LEU A 45 7.32 11.21 0.18
CA LEU A 45 7.53 10.29 -0.93
C LEU A 45 8.75 10.73 -1.76
N ASN A 46 9.69 9.83 -1.95
CA ASN A 46 10.87 10.04 -2.79
C ASN A 46 11.22 8.76 -3.56
N LYS A 47 12.21 8.84 -4.47
CA LYS A 47 12.61 7.72 -5.33
C LYS A 47 13.07 6.49 -4.55
N GLU A 48 13.72 6.66 -3.40
CA GLU A 48 14.24 5.53 -2.60
C GLU A 48 13.10 4.78 -1.90
N VAL A 49 12.15 5.53 -1.31
CA VAL A 49 10.94 4.97 -0.71
C VAL A 49 10.14 4.19 -1.75
N TRP A 50 9.94 4.76 -2.94
CA TRP A 50 9.22 4.08 -4.02
C TRP A 50 9.97 2.85 -4.55
N ALA A 51 11.30 2.96 -4.74
CA ALA A 51 12.13 1.84 -5.19
C ALA A 51 12.09 0.66 -4.20
N LYS A 52 12.02 0.93 -2.90
CA LYS A 52 11.86 -0.12 -1.88
C LYS A 52 10.51 -0.83 -2.02
N ALA A 53 9.40 -0.10 -2.10
CA ALA A 53 8.07 -0.67 -2.29
C ALA A 53 8.01 -1.53 -3.56
N THR A 54 8.57 -1.02 -4.66
CA THR A 54 8.69 -1.75 -5.94
C THR A 54 9.52 -3.03 -5.81
N THR A 55 10.66 -2.97 -5.12
CA THR A 55 11.53 -4.13 -4.92
C THR A 55 10.82 -5.24 -4.12
N ASP A 56 10.08 -4.86 -3.08
CA ASP A 56 9.34 -5.81 -2.27
C ASP A 56 8.17 -6.41 -3.04
N ALA A 57 7.47 -5.62 -3.86
CA ALA A 57 6.41 -6.11 -4.75
C ALA A 57 6.92 -7.08 -5.84
N ILE A 58 8.04 -6.76 -6.50
CA ILE A 58 8.68 -7.64 -7.49
C ILE A 58 9.02 -9.00 -6.88
N ARG A 59 9.52 -9.02 -5.64
CA ARG A 59 9.84 -10.27 -4.94
C ARG A 59 8.61 -11.14 -4.65
N ASN A 60 7.45 -10.53 -4.56
CA ASN A 60 6.17 -11.21 -4.38
C ASN A 60 5.43 -11.47 -5.71
N ASN A 61 5.99 -11.07 -6.85
CA ASN A 61 5.34 -11.09 -8.17
C ASN A 61 3.99 -10.34 -8.15
N ASP A 62 4.03 -9.11 -7.62
CA ASP A 62 2.86 -8.30 -7.29
C ASP A 62 3.06 -6.84 -7.72
N ASN A 63 1.99 -6.03 -7.68
CA ASN A 63 2.11 -4.58 -7.89
C ASN A 63 2.50 -3.84 -6.60
N PRO A 64 3.30 -2.77 -6.64
CA PRO A 64 3.60 -1.98 -5.46
C PRO A 64 2.45 -1.05 -5.08
N ALA A 65 2.14 -0.97 -3.78
CA ALA A 65 1.29 0.07 -3.22
C ALA A 65 1.84 0.56 -1.88
N ILE A 66 1.76 1.87 -1.65
CA ILE A 66 1.95 2.45 -0.32
C ILE A 66 0.60 3.00 0.15
N VAL A 67 0.11 2.50 1.28
CA VAL A 67 -1.07 3.07 1.93
C VAL A 67 -0.62 4.06 2.98
N VAL A 68 -0.84 5.35 2.70
CA VAL A 68 -0.55 6.44 3.62
C VAL A 68 -1.79 6.74 4.44
N VAL A 69 -1.67 6.64 5.76
CA VAL A 69 -2.75 6.95 6.70
C VAL A 69 -2.40 8.25 7.41
N LEU A 70 -3.08 9.33 7.03
CA LEU A 70 -2.88 10.68 7.55
C LEU A 70 -3.81 10.96 8.73
N GLY A 71 -3.24 11.51 9.80
CA GLY A 71 -3.96 12.01 10.97
C GLY A 71 -3.50 11.36 12.28
N ASP A 72 -3.23 12.20 13.28
CA ASP A 72 -2.85 11.77 14.63
C ASP A 72 -4.06 11.38 15.49
N GLU A 73 -5.17 12.13 15.36
CA GLU A 73 -6.38 11.97 16.15
C GLU A 73 -7.65 12.15 15.28
N GLY A 74 -8.77 11.57 15.71
CA GLY A 74 -10.05 11.72 15.02
C GLY A 74 -10.14 10.96 13.69
N ILE A 75 -10.72 11.61 12.67
CA ILE A 75 -10.93 11.00 11.35
C ILE A 75 -9.60 10.94 10.59
N LYS A 76 -9.13 9.72 10.34
CA LYS A 76 -7.93 9.46 9.53
C LYS A 76 -8.28 9.38 8.04
N THR A 77 -7.47 10.02 7.20
CA THR A 77 -7.53 9.92 5.74
C THR A 77 -6.60 8.81 5.25
N ARG A 78 -7.05 7.99 4.30
CA ARG A 78 -6.26 6.88 3.76
C ARG A 78 -6.10 7.09 2.27
N LEU A 79 -4.85 7.18 1.82
CA LEU A 79 -4.49 7.40 0.42
C LEU A 79 -3.66 6.22 -0.06
N ALA A 80 -3.93 5.76 -1.27
CA ALA A 80 -3.07 4.80 -1.96
C ALA A 80 -2.13 5.56 -2.89
N VAL A 81 -0.84 5.24 -2.81
CA VAL A 81 0.16 5.64 -3.78
C VAL A 81 0.48 4.42 -4.63
N ILE A 82 0.18 4.52 -5.92
CA ILE A 82 0.42 3.51 -6.96
C ILE A 82 0.99 4.22 -8.20
N GLU A 83 1.50 3.45 -9.17
CA GLU A 83 1.90 4.05 -10.46
C GLU A 83 0.69 4.63 -11.19
N LEU A 84 0.91 5.76 -11.87
CA LEU A 84 -0.16 6.43 -12.63
C LEU A 84 -0.72 5.51 -13.74
N SER A 85 0.14 4.80 -14.45
CA SER A 85 -0.24 3.84 -15.48
C SER A 85 -1.17 2.73 -14.95
N LEU A 86 -0.95 2.30 -13.71
CA LEU A 86 -1.79 1.31 -13.06
C LEU A 86 -3.16 1.90 -12.69
N LEU A 87 -3.19 3.15 -12.24
CA LEU A 87 -4.45 3.87 -12.04
C LEU A 87 -5.23 4.03 -13.36
N GLU A 88 -4.57 4.44 -14.44
CA GLU A 88 -5.18 4.58 -15.77
C GLU A 88 -5.79 3.25 -16.24
N MET A 89 -5.05 2.15 -16.13
CA MET A 89 -5.57 0.82 -16.45
C MET A 89 -6.78 0.43 -15.59
N ILE A 90 -6.78 0.76 -14.29
CA ILE A 90 -7.94 0.52 -13.41
C ILE A 90 -9.14 1.34 -13.90
N LEU A 91 -8.96 2.62 -14.19
CA LEU A 91 -10.04 3.52 -14.65
C LEU A 91 -10.66 3.04 -15.97
N ASP A 92 -9.84 2.54 -16.90
CA ASP A 92 -10.33 1.98 -18.18
C ASP A 92 -11.19 0.72 -17.99
N LEU A 93 -10.98 -0.02 -16.89
CA LEU A 93 -11.75 -1.20 -16.55
C LEU A 93 -13.01 -0.88 -15.73
N LEU A 94 -13.13 0.33 -15.20
CA LEU A 94 -14.32 0.72 -14.44
C LEU A 94 -15.49 1.01 -15.39
N PRO A 95 -16.73 0.66 -15.01
CA PRO A 95 -17.90 1.09 -15.75
C PRO A 95 -17.91 2.63 -15.89
N PRO A 96 -18.39 3.18 -17.01
CA PRO A 96 -18.33 4.63 -17.30
C PRO A 96 -18.89 5.54 -16.21
N ASP A 97 -19.82 5.03 -15.39
CA ASP A 97 -20.52 5.79 -14.34
C ASP A 97 -19.94 5.57 -12.92
N SER A 98 -18.73 5.00 -12.81
CA SER A 98 -18.17 4.55 -11.52
C SER A 98 -17.26 5.54 -10.82
N VAL A 99 -17.09 6.75 -11.39
CA VAL A 99 -16.19 7.80 -10.87
C VAL A 99 -16.97 9.07 -10.58
#